data_AF-A0A9D4NGL7-F1
#
_entry.id   AF-A0A9D4NGL7-F1
#
_cell.length_a   1.000
_cell.length_b   1.000
_cell.length_c   1.000
_cell.angle_alpha   90.00
_cell.angle_beta   90.00
_cell.angle_gamma   90.00
#
_symmetry.space_group_name_H-M   'P 1'
#
loop_
_entity.id
_entity.type
_entity.pdbx_description
1 polymer ?
#
loop_
_entity_poly.entity_id
_entity_poly.type
_entity_poly.pdbx_seq_one_letter_code
_entity_poly.pdbx_strand_id
1 'polypeptide(L)' 'MNFPNILPVIHRSVPLSITADSTVNARINLNTFFDRQCEFFTYRGSKTTPQCFQSVQWVIFREPIPVLY' A
#
# COMPACT_ATOMS: atom_id res chain seq x y z
N MET A 1 -1.62 5.50 29.00
CA MET A 1 -0.44 4.89 28.37
C MET A 1 0.14 5.93 27.43
N ASN A 2 1.39 6.35 27.66
CA ASN A 2 2.03 7.43 26.89
C ASN A 2 2.91 6.79 25.82
N PHE A 3 2.57 6.97 24.54
CA PHE A 3 3.38 6.44 23.44
C PHE A 3 4.59 7.36 23.22
N PRO A 4 5.82 6.83 23.14
CA PRO A 4 7.00 7.66 22.93
C PRO A 4 6.97 8.34 21.56
N ASN A 5 7.41 9.60 21.52
CA ASN A 5 7.46 10.40 20.31
C ASN A 5 8.55 9.87 19.36
N ILE A 6 8.13 9.19 18.30
CA ILE A 6 9.01 8.54 17.30
C ILE A 6 9.40 9.44 16.12
N LEU A 7 9.04 10.74 16.14
CA LEU A 7 9.48 11.73 15.13
C LEU A 7 11.00 11.69 14.86
N PRO A 8 11.90 11.47 15.84
CA PRO A 8 13.34 11.43 15.59
C PRO A 8 13.78 10.21 14.76
N VAL A 9 13.03 9.11 14.82
CA VAL A 9 13.36 7.85 14.13
C VAL A 9 13.02 7.95 12.64
N ILE A 10 11.89 8.60 12.32
CA ILE A 10 11.42 8.77 10.93
C ILE A 10 12.41 9.65 10.14
N HIS A 11 13.01 10.68 10.76
CA HIS A 11 13.96 11.56 10.09
C HIS A 11 15.28 10.88 9.64
N ARG A 12 15.64 9.72 10.20
CA ARG A 12 16.88 9.00 9.83
C ARG A 12 16.71 8.05 8.65
N SER A 13 15.48 7.61 8.38
CA SER A 13 15.20 6.60 7.35
C SER A 13 14.77 7.23 6.02
N VAL A 14 14.51 8.53 5.99
CA VAL A 14 14.21 9.28 4.76
C VAL A 14 15.54 9.65 4.09
N PRO A 15 15.82 9.21 2.86
CA PRO A 15 16.99 9.69 2.13
C PRO A 15 16.84 11.20 1.89
N LEU A 16 17.68 12.00 2.55
CA LEU A 16 17.73 13.47 2.42
C LEU A 16 18.40 13.94 1.12
N SER A 17 18.56 13.08 0.12
CA SER A 17 19.11 13.43 -1.19
C SER A 17 18.05 13.27 -2.27
N ILE A 18 17.13 14.23 -2.35
CA ILE A 18 16.46 14.54 -3.62
C ILE A 18 17.49 15.31 -4.44
N THR A 19 18.35 14.60 -5.18
CA THR A 19 19.38 15.26 -6.02
C THR A 19 19.59 14.58 -7.37
N ALA A 20 18.53 13.94 -7.89
CA ALA A 20 18.38 13.73 -9.32
C ALA A 20 16.87 13.70 -9.60
N ASP A 21 16.38 14.68 -10.36
CA ASP A 21 15.07 14.59 -11.01
C ASP A 21 15.17 13.49 -12.05
N SER A 22 15.07 12.25 -11.56
CA SER A 22 15.03 11.06 -12.39
C SER A 22 13.64 11.05 -12.98
N THR A 23 13.53 11.52 -14.22
CA THR A 23 12.27 11.45 -14.96
C THR A 23 11.92 9.97 -15.13
N VAL A 24 11.07 9.44 -14.25
CA VAL A 24 10.54 8.08 -14.36
C VAL A 24 9.57 8.06 -15.54
N ASN A 25 10.09 7.82 -16.74
CA ASN A 25 9.30 7.70 -17.96
C ASN A 25 8.86 6.24 -18.19
N ALA A 26 8.34 5.60 -17.14
CA ALA A 26 7.80 4.25 -17.21
C ALA A 26 6.27 4.31 -17.18
N ARG A 27 5.62 3.72 -18.19
CA ARG A 27 4.16 3.54 -18.18
C ARG A 27 3.83 2.20 -17.55
N ILE A 28 3.06 2.22 -16.47
CA ILE A 28 2.58 1.01 -15.79
C ILE A 28 1.13 0.79 -16.18
N ASN A 29 0.82 -0.37 -16.75
CA ASN A 29 -0.55 -0.77 -17.05
C ASN A 29 -1.13 -1.50 -15.84
N LEU A 30 -2.03 -0.86 -15.09
CA LEU A 30 -2.61 -1.46 -13.88
C LEU A 30 -3.40 -2.74 -14.16
N ASN A 31 -3.94 -2.90 -15.38
CA ASN A 31 -4.70 -4.09 -15.74
C ASN A 31 -3.83 -5.35 -15.80
N THR A 32 -2.50 -5.24 -15.82
CA THR A 32 -1.61 -6.42 -15.73
C THR A 32 -1.55 -7.01 -14.33
N PHE A 33 -2.05 -6.28 -13.31
CA PHE A 33 -2.09 -6.73 -11.92
C PHE A 33 -3.46 -7.27 -11.52
N PHE A 34 -4.35 -7.58 -12.47
CA PHE A 34 -5.66 -8.16 -12.16
C PHE A 34 -5.98 -9.25 -13.16
N ASP A 35 -6.47 -10.39 -12.69
CA ASP A 35 -7.08 -11.38 -13.57
C ASP A 35 -8.46 -10.89 -14.02
N ARG A 36 -8.90 -11.29 -15.22
CA ARG A 36 -10.21 -10.90 -15.77
C ARG A 36 -11.37 -11.60 -15.05
N GLN A 37 -11.08 -12.69 -14.33
CA GLN A 37 -12.06 -13.41 -13.53
C GLN A 37 -12.10 -12.82 -12.11
N CYS A 38 -12.98 -11.82 -11.93
CA CYS A 38 -13.12 -11.07 -10.68
C CYS A 38 -13.90 -11.84 -9.61
N GLU A 39 -13.42 -13.01 -9.19
CA GLU A 39 -13.94 -13.65 -8.00
C GLU A 39 -13.26 -13.06 -6.76
N PHE A 40 -14.07 -12.64 -5.78
CA PHE A 40 -13.58 -11.96 -4.60
C PHE A 40 -14.35 -12.35 -3.34
N PHE A 41 -13.69 -12.19 -2.20
CA PHE A 41 -14.33 -12.15 -0.89
C PHE A 41 -14.53 -10.69 -0.47
N THR A 42 -15.61 -10.39 0.25
CA THR A 42 -15.89 -9.02 0.67
C THR A 42 -16.50 -8.96 2.08
N TYR A 43 -16.11 -7.96 2.85
CA TYR A 43 -16.64 -7.70 4.18
C TYR A 43 -16.47 -6.23 4.58
N ARG A 44 -17.32 -5.77 5.49
CA ARG A 44 -17.17 -4.45 6.12
C ARG A 44 -16.13 -4.53 7.23
N GLY A 45 -15.16 -3.64 7.23
CA GLY A 45 -14.07 -3.61 8.19
C GLY A 45 -13.51 -2.22 8.42
N SER A 46 -12.29 -2.17 8.95
CA SER A 46 -11.57 -0.94 9.25
C SER A 46 -10.37 -0.71 8.35
N LYS A 47 -9.83 0.52 8.39
CA LYS A 47 -8.47 0.78 7.90
C LYS A 47 -7.45 -0.03 8.71
N THR A 48 -6.44 -0.55 8.03
CA THR A 48 -5.28 -1.24 8.65
C THR A 48 -4.22 -0.28 9.16
N THR A 49 -4.37 1.02 8.88
CA THR A 49 -3.58 2.10 9.46
C THR A 49 -4.34 2.74 10.62
N PRO A 50 -3.66 3.12 11.73
CA PRO A 50 -4.27 3.98 12.74
C PRO A 50 -4.93 5.20 12.07
N GLN A 51 -6.13 5.64 12.46
CA GLN A 51 -6.91 5.34 13.66
C GLN A 51 -7.97 4.22 13.50
N CYS A 52 -7.79 3.32 12.53
CA CYS A 52 -8.61 2.10 12.38
C CYS A 52 -10.12 2.33 12.20
N PHE A 53 -10.53 3.42 11.52
CA PHE A 53 -11.95 3.72 11.29
C PHE A 53 -12.67 2.59 10.54
N GLN A 54 -13.83 2.17 11.06
CA GLN A 54 -14.69 1.10 10.55
C GLN A 54 -15.62 1.58 9.42
N SER A 55 -15.04 2.20 8.39
CA SER A 55 -15.78 2.76 7.25
C SER A 55 -15.39 2.14 5.92
N VAL A 56 -14.69 1.00 5.93
CA VAL A 56 -14.10 0.38 4.73
C VAL A 56 -14.89 -0.86 4.32
N GLN A 57 -15.25 -0.96 3.05
CA GLN A 57 -15.63 -2.22 2.41
C GLN A 57 -14.37 -2.84 1.81
N TRP A 58 -13.95 -3.99 2.31
CA TRP A 58 -12.79 -4.71 1.78
C TRP A 58 -13.20 -5.60 0.61
N VAL A 59 -12.39 -5.60 -0.44
CA VAL A 59 -12.53 -6.50 -1.60
C VAL A 59 -11.19 -7.22 -1.76
N ILE A 60 -11.21 -8.54 -1.63
CA ILE A 60 -10.02 -9.39 -1.68
C ILE A 60 -10.17 -10.37 -2.82
N PHE A 61 -9.27 -10.32 -3.80
CA PHE A 61 -9.26 -11.29 -4.90
C PHE A 61 -9.05 -12.71 -4.37
N ARG A 62 -9.79 -13.66 -4.94
CA ARG A 62 -9.70 -15.08 -4.56
C ARG A 62 -8.35 -15.67 -4.93
N GLU A 63 -7.87 -15.36 -6.13
CA GLU A 63 -6.61 -15.87 -6.68
C GLU A 63 -5.46 -14.86 -6.47
N PRO A 64 -4.29 -15.29 -5.99
CA PRO A 64 -3.11 -14.43 -5.84
C PRO A 64 -2.36 -14.24 -7.16
N ILE A 65 -1.57 -13.16 -7.24
CA ILE A 65 -0.68 -12.90 -8.38
C ILE A 65 0.74 -13.33 -8.02
N PRO A 66 1.37 -14.23 -8.80
CA PRO A 66 2.73 -14.66 -8.54
C PRO A 66 3.72 -13.52 -8.78
N VAL A 67 4.66 -13.33 -7.85
CA VAL A 67 5.82 -12.44 -8.02
C VAL A 67 7.04 -13.33 -8.23
N LEU A 68 7.74 -13.13 -9.34
CA LEU A 68 9.01 -13.81 -9.62
C LEU A 68 10.13 -13.04 -8.92
N TYR A 69 11.03 -13.77 -8.25
CA TYR A 69 12.19 -13.24 -7.52
C TYR A 69 13.49 -13.52 -8.27
#